data_AF-A0A5B7X0E2-F1
#
_entry.id   AF-A0A5B7X0E2-F1
#
_cell.length_a   1.000
_cell.length_b   1.000
_cell.length_c   1.000
_cell.angle_alpha   90.00
_cell.angle_beta   90.00
_cell.angle_gamma   90.00
#
_symmetry.space_group_name_H-M   'P 1'
#
loop_
_entity.id
_entity.type
_entity.pdbx_description
1 polymer ?
#
loop_
_entity_poly.entity_id
_entity_poly.type
_entity_poly.pdbx_seq_one_letter_code
_entity_poly.pdbx_strand_id
1 'polypeptide(L)'
;MNLFRQKNFLFLSHFRIFVTAIVFIFFQPGFAQEILVQPYLQPGNAPGLNKEEKVLIWQTDDQPSNFKVEYTEGTAFNRGKKARISSVTLDFFNKPSRLYRATLKGLKFDQSYTYRVILEDSILSENSFKTRTKKPQSKFAVFADIGAGTPEQAAIAYRISLQDPQFVLVLGDMAYNNGRELEYRHRFFPYYLSPVASPEKGAPLLKTIPFYMLLGNHDVYSYDLDEYEDGLAYFYYSDLPRNAPVPKLHIEPQGDRERIKTFKKNTSPQFPGISNYAFENGNVHLVCLDANYYINPWIPILWSG
;
A
#
# COMPACT_ATOMS: atom_id res chain seq x y z
N MET A 1 -1.40 68.95 76.99
CA MET A 1 -1.45 68.71 78.45
C MET A 1 -2.07 67.33 78.66
N ASN A 2 -1.27 66.38 79.16
CA ASN A 2 -1.61 65.10 79.81
C ASN A 2 -2.56 64.11 79.10
N LEU A 3 -2.02 62.99 78.59
CA LEU A 3 -1.83 61.67 79.25
C LEU A 3 -3.09 60.79 79.12
N PHE A 4 -2.96 59.62 78.49
CA PHE A 4 -3.00 58.33 79.21
C PHE A 4 -2.61 57.13 78.31
N ARG A 5 -1.84 56.23 78.92
CA ARG A 5 -1.36 54.91 78.48
C ARG A 5 -2.48 53.87 78.41
N GLN A 6 -2.25 52.84 77.57
CA GLN A 6 -2.27 51.37 77.83
C GLN A 6 -2.66 50.67 76.51
N LYS A 7 -2.26 49.45 76.13
CA LYS A 7 -1.31 48.40 76.57
C LYS A 7 -1.21 47.42 75.37
N ASN A 8 -0.08 46.74 75.22
CA ASN A 8 0.17 45.72 74.19
C ASN A 8 -0.77 44.52 74.31
N PHE A 9 -1.19 43.96 73.17
CA PHE A 9 -1.37 42.51 73.00
C PHE A 9 -0.99 42.11 71.57
N LEU A 10 0.01 41.23 71.47
CA LEU A 10 0.42 40.55 70.25
C LEU A 10 -0.66 39.56 69.81
N PHE A 11 -0.94 39.50 68.51
CA PHE A 11 -1.39 38.27 67.84
C PHE A 11 -0.66 38.15 66.50
N LEU A 12 0.23 37.15 66.41
CA LEU A 12 0.86 36.73 65.16
C LEU A 12 -0.20 36.07 64.25
N SER A 13 -0.48 36.66 63.10
CA SER A 13 -1.16 35.96 62.00
C SER A 13 -0.11 35.35 61.06
N HIS A 14 -0.19 34.04 60.88
CA HIS A 14 0.68 33.26 59.99
C HIS A 14 0.32 33.54 58.53
N PHE A 15 1.21 34.18 57.79
CA PHE A 15 1.10 34.33 56.33
C PHE A 15 1.59 33.03 55.66
N ARG A 16 0.66 32.21 55.15
CA ARG A 16 1.00 31.02 54.35
C ARG A 16 1.28 31.44 52.91
N ILE A 17 2.54 31.40 52.50
CA ILE A 17 2.97 31.57 51.10
C ILE A 17 2.61 30.27 50.37
N PHE A 18 1.66 30.34 49.44
CA PHE A 18 1.43 29.27 48.45
C PHE A 18 2.50 29.38 47.37
N VAL A 19 3.45 28.44 47.36
CA VAL A 19 4.36 28.24 46.22
C VAL A 19 3.61 27.41 45.19
N THR A 20 3.09 28.05 44.15
CA THR A 20 2.55 27.35 42.98
C THR A 20 3.72 26.81 42.18
N ALA A 21 3.99 25.51 42.31
CA ALA A 21 4.93 24.81 41.44
C ALA A 21 4.31 24.73 40.03
N ILE A 22 4.82 25.52 39.09
CA ILE A 22 4.54 25.34 37.66
C ILE A 22 5.27 24.09 37.21
N VAL A 23 4.56 22.98 37.13
CA VAL A 23 5.04 21.76 36.48
C VAL A 23 5.05 22.03 34.98
N PHE A 24 6.23 22.30 34.42
CA PHE A 24 6.45 22.21 32.99
C PHE A 24 6.36 20.72 32.61
N ILE A 25 5.19 20.30 32.13
CA ILE A 25 5.06 19.03 31.42
C ILE A 25 5.83 19.21 30.11
N PHE A 26 7.05 18.68 30.08
CA PHE A 26 7.74 18.43 28.82
C PHE A 26 6.92 17.39 28.06
N PHE A 27 6.10 17.86 27.11
CA PHE A 27 5.65 17.00 26.02
C PHE A 27 6.91 16.60 25.25
N GLN A 28 7.44 15.41 25.55
CA GLN A 28 8.28 14.70 24.61
C GLN A 28 7.42 14.54 23.34
N PRO A 29 7.83 15.05 22.16
CA PRO A 29 7.16 14.66 20.94
C PRO A 29 7.35 13.16 20.81
N GLY A 30 6.33 12.38 21.18
CA GLY A 30 6.24 11.00 20.73
C GLY A 30 6.34 11.06 19.22
N PHE A 31 7.35 10.42 18.64
CA PHE A 31 7.52 10.40 17.20
C PHE A 31 6.23 9.83 16.60
N ALA A 32 5.51 10.67 15.85
CA ALA A 32 4.32 10.24 15.14
C ALA A 32 4.75 9.27 14.04
N GLN A 33 4.02 8.17 13.88
CA GLN A 33 4.26 7.17 12.84
C GLN A 33 4.38 7.82 11.45
N GLU A 34 5.53 7.65 10.77
CA GLU A 34 5.68 8.10 9.39
C GLU A 34 5.01 7.10 8.43
N ILE A 35 4.17 7.59 7.52
CA ILE A 35 3.54 6.80 6.46
C ILE A 35 4.34 6.98 5.16
N LEU A 36 5.11 5.96 4.80
CA LEU A 36 5.97 5.96 3.61
C LEU A 36 5.15 5.70 2.33
N VAL A 37 4.13 4.84 2.42
CA VAL A 37 3.17 4.58 1.35
C VAL A 37 1.77 4.53 1.95
N GLN A 38 0.88 5.40 1.47
CA GLN A 38 -0.51 5.47 1.90
C GLN A 38 -1.26 4.17 1.59
N PRO A 39 -2.27 3.76 2.39
CA PRO A 39 -3.02 2.54 2.11
C PRO A 39 -3.67 2.52 0.73
N TYR A 40 -3.42 1.43 0.01
CA TYR A 40 -3.88 1.21 -1.36
C TYR A 40 -4.45 -0.19 -1.56
N LEU A 41 -5.30 -0.33 -2.57
CA LEU A 41 -6.09 -1.51 -2.89
C LEU A 41 -5.42 -2.35 -3.98
N GLN A 42 -5.40 -3.66 -3.77
CA GLN A 42 -4.91 -4.67 -4.71
C GLN A 42 -5.97 -5.76 -4.92
N PRO A 43 -5.97 -6.43 -6.09
CA PRO A 43 -6.94 -7.48 -6.43
C PRO A 43 -7.02 -8.63 -5.42
N GLY A 44 -5.87 -9.09 -4.89
CA GLY A 44 -5.78 -10.31 -4.10
C GLY A 44 -5.78 -11.59 -4.97
N ASN A 45 -5.81 -12.75 -4.31
CA ASN A 45 -5.75 -14.07 -4.94
C ASN A 45 -7.12 -14.73 -5.08
N ALA A 46 -8.00 -14.04 -5.80
CA ALA A 46 -9.29 -14.55 -6.24
C ALA A 46 -9.42 -14.43 -7.77
N PRO A 47 -8.83 -15.37 -8.55
CA PRO A 47 -8.81 -15.26 -10.01
C PRO A 47 -10.21 -15.41 -10.63
N GLY A 48 -11.01 -16.39 -10.21
CA GLY A 48 -12.31 -16.67 -10.80
C GLY A 48 -13.48 -15.93 -10.16
N LEU A 49 -14.66 -16.03 -10.77
CA LEU A 49 -15.93 -15.47 -10.29
C LEU A 49 -16.67 -16.37 -9.27
N ASN A 50 -15.93 -17.14 -8.46
CA ASN A 50 -16.49 -17.99 -7.40
C ASN A 50 -16.30 -17.41 -5.99
N LYS A 51 -15.26 -16.61 -5.77
CA LYS A 51 -14.94 -15.91 -4.53
C LYS A 51 -14.46 -14.50 -4.82
N GLU A 52 -14.69 -13.57 -3.91
CA GLU A 52 -14.22 -12.20 -4.04
C GLU A 52 -13.47 -11.77 -2.78
N GLU A 53 -12.31 -11.16 -3.01
CA GLU A 53 -11.50 -10.53 -1.99
C GLU A 53 -10.80 -9.29 -2.55
N LYS A 54 -10.22 -8.50 -1.64
CA LYS A 54 -9.27 -7.44 -1.95
C LYS A 54 -8.17 -7.44 -0.90
N VAL A 55 -7.02 -6.87 -1.22
CA VAL A 55 -5.92 -6.68 -0.27
C VAL A 55 -5.64 -5.20 -0.15
N LEU A 56 -5.57 -4.71 1.08
CA LEU A 56 -5.01 -3.39 1.37
C LEU A 56 -3.54 -3.55 1.69
N ILE A 57 -2.69 -2.71 1.11
CA ILE A 57 -1.24 -2.65 1.37
C ILE A 57 -0.87 -1.23 1.77
N TRP A 58 0.04 -1.08 2.74
CA TRP A 58 0.64 0.20 3.11
C TRP A 58 2.01 -0.02 3.71
N GLN A 59 2.82 1.04 3.77
CA GLN A 59 4.16 0.97 4.36
C GLN A 59 4.41 2.16 5.28
N THR A 60 5.12 1.91 6.35
CA THR A 60 5.49 2.89 7.36
C THR A 60 6.96 2.77 7.72
N ASP A 61 7.49 3.72 8.48
CA ASP A 61 8.76 3.49 9.20
C ASP A 61 8.63 2.28 10.16
N ASP A 62 9.72 1.89 10.84
CA ASP A 62 9.72 0.73 11.75
C ASP A 62 9.18 1.01 13.17
N GLN A 63 8.57 2.17 13.41
CA GLN A 63 7.99 2.48 14.73
C GLN A 63 6.85 1.50 15.07
N PRO A 64 6.76 1.03 16.33
CA PRO A 64 5.63 0.23 16.77
C PRO A 64 4.33 1.03 16.68
N SER A 65 3.37 0.52 15.91
CA SER A 65 2.04 1.12 15.76
C SER A 65 0.95 0.06 15.73
N ASN A 66 -0.21 0.42 16.27
CA ASN A 66 -1.38 -0.43 16.27
C ASN A 66 -2.32 -0.04 15.11
N PHE A 67 -2.40 -0.91 14.11
CA PHE A 67 -3.33 -0.75 13.01
C PHE A 67 -4.58 -1.60 13.20
N LYS A 68 -5.73 -1.06 12.80
CA LYS A 68 -6.97 -1.81 12.60
C LYS A 68 -7.45 -1.58 11.17
N VAL A 69 -7.95 -2.64 10.54
CA VAL A 69 -8.59 -2.54 9.24
C VAL A 69 -10.02 -3.04 9.35
N GLU A 70 -10.95 -2.21 8.92
CA GLU A 70 -12.37 -2.51 8.94
C GLU A 70 -13.01 -2.24 7.58
N TYR A 71 -14.05 -2.99 7.22
CA TYR A 71 -14.75 -2.84 5.94
C TYR A 71 -16.23 -3.21 6.05
N THR A 72 -17.07 -2.53 5.29
CA THR A 72 -18.52 -2.78 5.27
C THR A 72 -19.11 -2.63 3.87
N GLU A 73 -20.25 -3.28 3.65
CA GLU A 73 -21.00 -3.23 2.40
C GLU A 73 -21.71 -1.88 2.24
N GLY A 74 -21.65 -1.30 1.05
CA GLY A 74 -22.17 0.02 0.73
C GLY A 74 -21.07 1.09 0.69
N THR A 75 -21.49 2.35 0.58
CA THR A 75 -20.62 3.53 0.55
C THR A 75 -20.63 4.33 1.86
N ALA A 76 -21.45 3.90 2.83
CA ALA A 76 -21.54 4.49 4.15
C ALA A 76 -21.00 3.50 5.18
N PHE A 77 -20.20 3.99 6.13
CA PHE A 77 -19.59 3.11 7.12
C PHE A 77 -20.56 2.77 8.25
N ASN A 78 -21.20 1.59 8.18
CA ASN A 78 -22.02 1.03 9.26
C ASN A 78 -21.51 -0.36 9.66
N ARG A 79 -21.15 -0.53 10.94
CA ARG A 79 -20.73 -1.80 11.57
C ARG A 79 -19.77 -2.63 10.72
N GLY A 80 -18.49 -2.23 10.69
CA GLY A 80 -17.45 -2.89 9.89
C GLY A 80 -17.09 -4.30 10.34
N LYS A 81 -16.81 -5.18 9.38
CA LYS A 81 -16.05 -6.42 9.59
C LYS A 81 -14.57 -6.07 9.76
N LYS A 82 -13.87 -6.77 10.65
CA LYS A 82 -12.42 -6.60 10.82
C LYS A 82 -11.65 -7.47 9.83
N ALA A 83 -10.58 -6.94 9.27
CA ALA A 83 -9.62 -7.70 8.47
C ALA A 83 -8.37 -8.02 9.31
N ARG A 84 -7.80 -9.21 9.08
CA ARG A 84 -6.53 -9.59 9.72
C ARG A 84 -5.40 -8.85 9.03
N ILE A 85 -4.52 -8.26 9.83
CA ILE A 85 -3.32 -7.57 9.37
C ILE A 85 -2.11 -8.50 9.53
N SER A 86 -1.21 -8.42 8.56
CA SER A 86 0.12 -9.02 8.60
C SER A 86 1.14 -7.98 8.15
N SER A 87 2.39 -8.14 8.55
CA SER A 87 3.47 -7.28 8.08
C SER A 87 4.78 -8.05 7.95
N VAL A 88 5.67 -7.49 7.14
CA VAL A 88 7.08 -7.87 7.04
C VAL A 88 7.94 -6.63 7.28
N THR A 89 9.11 -6.82 7.86
CA THR A 89 10.10 -5.75 7.96
C THR A 89 10.96 -5.75 6.70
N LEU A 90 11.05 -4.60 6.05
CA LEU A 90 11.97 -4.34 4.95
C LEU A 90 13.09 -3.47 5.51
N ASP A 91 14.32 -3.96 5.41
CA ASP A 91 15.50 -3.21 5.82
C ASP A 91 16.35 -2.98 4.58
N PHE A 92 16.33 -1.73 4.10
CA PHE A 92 17.08 -1.29 2.95
C PHE A 92 17.96 -0.12 3.39
N PHE A 93 19.26 -0.16 3.07
CA PHE A 93 20.24 0.87 3.39
C PHE A 93 20.31 1.18 4.90
N ASN A 94 20.14 0.16 5.74
CA ASN A 94 20.04 0.27 7.21
C ASN A 94 18.91 1.21 7.68
N LYS A 95 17.81 1.24 6.94
CA LYS A 95 16.60 2.02 7.26
C LYS A 95 15.41 1.07 7.29
N PRO A 96 15.13 0.42 8.44
CA PRO A 96 14.02 -0.50 8.54
C PRO A 96 12.68 0.23 8.36
N SER A 97 11.75 -0.47 7.72
CA SER A 97 10.38 -0.06 7.48
C SER A 97 9.46 -1.27 7.58
N ARG A 98 8.15 -1.05 7.74
CA ARG A 98 7.16 -2.13 7.83
C ARG A 98 6.18 -2.07 6.68
N LEU A 99 6.10 -3.16 5.90
CA LEU A 99 5.13 -3.33 4.84
C LEU A 99 3.97 -4.20 5.35
N TYR A 100 2.77 -3.61 5.40
CA TYR A 100 1.58 -4.23 5.94
C TYR A 100 0.64 -4.70 4.83
N ARG A 101 -0.12 -5.76 5.13
CA ARG A 101 -1.20 -6.26 4.29
C ARG A 101 -2.42 -6.63 5.13
N ALA A 102 -3.61 -6.32 4.61
CA ALA A 102 -4.88 -6.77 5.20
C ALA A 102 -5.81 -7.30 4.11
N THR A 103 -6.25 -8.55 4.24
CA THR A 103 -7.16 -9.18 3.25
C THR A 103 -8.62 -8.97 3.64
N LEU A 104 -9.38 -8.30 2.77
CA LEU A 104 -10.83 -8.16 2.87
C LEU A 104 -11.48 -9.36 2.18
N LYS A 105 -12.09 -10.27 2.94
CA LYS A 105 -12.61 -11.56 2.44
C LYS A 105 -14.14 -11.63 2.49
N GLY A 106 -14.71 -12.57 1.75
CA GLY A 106 -16.16 -12.83 1.78
C GLY A 106 -16.96 -11.65 1.27
N LEU A 107 -16.40 -10.94 0.28
CA LEU A 107 -17.07 -9.85 -0.40
C LEU A 107 -18.10 -10.43 -1.39
N LYS A 108 -19.17 -9.69 -1.66
CA LYS A 108 -20.11 -10.01 -2.73
C LYS A 108 -19.65 -9.37 -4.04
N PHE A 109 -19.90 -10.04 -5.15
CA PHE A 109 -19.72 -9.45 -6.48
C PHE A 109 -20.74 -8.34 -6.74
N ASP A 110 -20.43 -7.45 -7.69
CA ASP A 110 -21.32 -6.36 -8.13
C ASP A 110 -21.76 -5.41 -6.99
N GLN A 111 -20.89 -5.19 -6.01
CA GLN A 111 -21.22 -4.48 -4.79
C GLN A 111 -20.15 -3.44 -4.44
N SER A 112 -20.58 -2.30 -3.91
CA SER A 112 -19.67 -1.31 -3.31
C SER A 112 -19.33 -1.70 -1.88
N TYR A 113 -18.08 -1.47 -1.48
CA TYR A 113 -17.61 -1.59 -0.11
C TYR A 113 -16.81 -0.35 0.30
N THR A 114 -16.96 0.07 1.55
CA THR A 114 -16.11 1.08 2.18
C THR A 114 -15.14 0.39 3.13
N TYR A 115 -13.86 0.75 3.08
CA TYR A 115 -12.86 0.32 4.05
C TYR A 115 -12.33 1.49 4.87
N ARG A 116 -11.80 1.17 6.05
CA ARG A 116 -11.03 2.06 6.92
C ARG A 116 -9.72 1.38 7.30
N VAL A 117 -8.63 2.12 7.18
CA VAL A 117 -7.37 1.83 7.87
C VAL A 117 -7.26 2.83 9.01
N ILE A 118 -7.17 2.31 10.24
CA ILE A 118 -7.18 3.08 11.47
C ILE A 118 -5.81 2.89 12.11
N LEU A 119 -5.13 4.00 12.40
CA LEU A 119 -3.89 4.04 13.15
C LEU A 119 -4.22 4.51 14.57
N GLU A 120 -3.95 3.66 15.55
CA GLU A 120 -4.41 3.81 16.94
C GLU A 120 -5.95 3.96 16.99
N ASP A 121 -6.43 5.20 17.06
CA ASP A 121 -7.86 5.55 17.08
C ASP A 121 -8.23 6.61 16.01
N SER A 122 -7.28 6.97 15.13
CA SER A 122 -7.50 7.91 14.02
C SER A 122 -7.65 7.20 12.69
N ILE A 123 -8.60 7.64 11.86
CA ILE A 123 -8.76 7.13 10.49
C ILE A 123 -7.60 7.66 9.65
N LEU A 124 -6.67 6.76 9.29
CA LEU A 124 -5.58 7.06 8.36
C LEU A 124 -6.10 7.14 6.92
N SER A 125 -7.01 6.23 6.55
CA SER A 125 -7.57 6.17 5.20
C SER A 125 -8.98 5.59 5.23
N GLU A 126 -9.92 6.24 4.55
CA GLU A 126 -11.28 5.75 4.31
C GLU A 126 -11.64 5.96 2.84
N ASN A 127 -11.92 4.87 2.13
CA ASN A 127 -12.30 4.93 0.71
C ASN A 127 -13.32 3.85 0.38
N SER A 128 -14.03 4.04 -0.74
CA SER A 128 -14.96 3.05 -1.28
C SER A 128 -14.46 2.49 -2.61
N PHE A 129 -14.68 1.20 -2.83
CA PHE A 129 -14.36 0.50 -4.07
C PHE A 129 -15.55 -0.36 -4.54
N LYS A 130 -15.54 -0.75 -5.82
CA LYS A 130 -16.50 -1.70 -6.38
C LYS A 130 -15.81 -3.06 -6.52
N THR A 131 -16.50 -4.14 -6.15
CA THR A 131 -16.03 -5.50 -6.41
C THR A 131 -16.16 -5.85 -7.89
N ARG A 132 -15.50 -6.95 -8.31
CA ARG A 132 -15.61 -7.44 -9.68
C ARG A 132 -17.06 -7.72 -10.07
N THR A 133 -17.36 -7.61 -11.36
CA THR A 133 -18.70 -7.85 -11.89
C THR A 133 -18.86 -9.29 -12.36
N LYS A 134 -20.08 -9.83 -12.25
CA LYS A 134 -20.53 -11.04 -12.94
C LYS A 134 -21.40 -10.75 -14.16
N LYS A 135 -21.63 -9.48 -14.47
CA LYS A 135 -22.45 -9.05 -15.61
C LYS A 135 -21.68 -9.31 -16.91
N PRO A 136 -22.37 -9.50 -18.04
CA PRO A 136 -21.72 -9.81 -19.32
C PRO A 136 -21.09 -8.56 -19.98
N GLN A 137 -20.48 -7.67 -19.19
CA GLN A 137 -19.84 -6.45 -19.66
C GLN A 137 -18.74 -6.05 -18.68
N SER A 138 -17.58 -5.67 -19.22
CA SER A 138 -16.45 -5.15 -18.45
C SER A 138 -15.96 -3.81 -19.01
N LYS A 139 -15.68 -2.85 -18.12
CA LYS A 139 -15.07 -1.56 -18.44
C LYS A 139 -13.75 -1.44 -17.68
N PHE A 140 -12.65 -1.32 -18.40
CA PHE A 140 -11.32 -1.22 -17.81
C PHE A 140 -10.44 -0.27 -18.62
N ALA A 141 -9.39 0.24 -17.99
CA ALA A 141 -8.35 1.01 -18.64
C ALA A 141 -7.09 0.15 -18.80
N VAL A 142 -6.35 0.38 -19.88
CA VAL A 142 -5.10 -0.31 -20.19
C VAL A 142 -4.04 0.73 -20.54
N PHE A 143 -2.87 0.62 -19.94
CA PHE A 143 -1.70 1.46 -20.23
C PHE A 143 -0.43 0.75 -19.74
N ALA A 144 0.74 1.31 -20.05
CA ALA A 144 2.05 0.74 -19.76
C ALA A 144 3.05 1.88 -19.49
N ASP A 145 4.29 1.52 -19.16
CA ASP A 145 5.42 2.46 -19.15
C ASP A 145 5.18 3.65 -18.21
N ILE A 146 4.88 3.33 -16.95
CA ILE A 146 4.56 4.31 -15.91
C ILE A 146 5.68 4.40 -14.88
N GLY A 147 5.69 5.48 -14.11
CA GLY A 147 6.75 5.68 -13.13
C GLY A 147 8.00 6.35 -13.69
N ALA A 148 7.87 7.07 -14.81
CA ALA A 148 8.84 8.08 -15.21
C ALA A 148 8.77 9.36 -14.34
N GLY A 149 7.67 9.56 -13.59
CA GLY A 149 7.51 10.70 -12.69
C GLY A 149 7.27 12.02 -13.43
N THR A 150 6.53 11.97 -14.55
CA THR A 150 6.30 13.13 -15.41
C THR A 150 4.92 13.76 -15.21
N PRO A 151 4.70 15.03 -15.60
CA PRO A 151 3.38 15.64 -15.62
C PRO A 151 2.38 14.88 -16.51
N GLU A 152 2.82 14.26 -17.59
CA GLU A 152 1.96 13.46 -18.49
C GLU A 152 1.40 12.24 -17.77
N GLN A 153 2.18 11.60 -16.90
CA GLN A 153 1.72 10.51 -16.05
C GLN A 153 0.58 10.96 -15.12
N ALA A 154 0.69 12.16 -14.53
CA ALA A 154 -0.39 12.76 -13.74
C ALA A 154 -1.64 13.00 -14.58
N ALA A 155 -1.47 13.58 -15.77
CA ALA A 155 -2.59 13.87 -16.67
C ALA A 155 -3.32 12.59 -17.11
N ILE A 156 -2.58 11.52 -17.42
CA ILE A 156 -3.14 10.21 -17.76
C ILE A 156 -3.90 9.61 -16.57
N ALA A 157 -3.31 9.60 -15.37
CA ALA A 157 -3.98 9.12 -14.16
C ALA A 157 -5.29 9.87 -13.89
N TYR A 158 -5.29 11.19 -14.05
CA TYR A 158 -6.49 12.01 -13.95
C TYR A 158 -7.54 11.62 -15.00
N ARG A 159 -7.16 11.49 -16.27
CA ARG A 159 -8.09 11.09 -17.35
C ARG A 159 -8.71 9.72 -17.12
N ILE A 160 -7.94 8.76 -16.62
CA ILE A 160 -8.43 7.42 -16.26
C ILE A 160 -9.46 7.52 -15.13
N SER A 161 -9.22 8.37 -14.12
CA SER A 161 -10.17 8.51 -13.01
C SER A 161 -11.54 9.02 -13.46
N LEU A 162 -11.59 9.89 -14.47
CA LEU A 162 -12.83 10.37 -15.08
C LEU A 162 -13.60 9.27 -15.83
N GLN A 163 -12.96 8.16 -16.18
CA GLN A 163 -13.62 7.05 -16.87
C GLN A 163 -14.30 6.05 -15.93
N ASP A 164 -14.09 6.10 -14.61
CA ASP A 164 -14.65 5.13 -13.64
C ASP A 164 -14.49 3.66 -14.11
N PRO A 165 -13.26 3.19 -14.44
CA PRO A 165 -13.06 1.80 -14.82
C PRO A 165 -13.26 0.87 -13.63
N GLN A 166 -13.72 -0.36 -13.88
CA GLN A 166 -13.87 -1.39 -12.85
C GLN A 166 -12.52 -1.94 -12.37
N PHE A 167 -11.51 -1.90 -13.23
CA PHE A 167 -10.13 -2.25 -12.94
C PHE A 167 -9.19 -1.59 -13.94
N VAL A 168 -7.91 -1.60 -13.62
CA VAL A 168 -6.82 -1.15 -14.49
C VAL A 168 -5.93 -2.34 -14.81
N LEU A 169 -5.49 -2.42 -16.07
CA LEU A 169 -4.41 -3.30 -16.49
C LEU A 169 -3.17 -2.45 -16.80
N VAL A 170 -2.09 -2.65 -16.04
CA VAL A 170 -0.79 -2.03 -16.32
C VAL A 170 0.09 -3.06 -17.00
N LEU A 171 0.56 -2.80 -18.22
CA LEU A 171 1.28 -3.79 -19.03
C LEU A 171 2.79 -3.86 -18.77
N GLY A 172 3.23 -3.54 -17.55
CA GLY A 172 4.64 -3.55 -17.16
C GLY A 172 5.24 -2.15 -16.96
N ASP A 173 6.43 -2.16 -16.37
CA ASP A 173 7.29 -1.02 -16.11
C ASP A 173 6.57 0.02 -15.25
N MET A 174 6.39 -0.28 -13.95
CA MET A 174 5.61 0.55 -13.02
C MET A 174 6.44 1.65 -12.36
N ALA A 175 7.74 1.42 -12.20
CA ALA A 175 8.70 2.32 -11.57
C ALA A 175 9.91 2.62 -12.48
N TYR A 176 9.70 2.42 -13.79
CA TYR A 176 10.47 2.68 -15.01
C TYR A 176 12.00 2.55 -15.06
N ASN A 177 12.78 2.78 -14.01
CA ASN A 177 14.25 2.70 -14.16
C ASN A 177 14.73 1.27 -13.91
N ASN A 178 14.61 0.81 -12.67
CA ASN A 178 15.12 -0.49 -12.25
C ASN A 178 14.11 -1.27 -11.39
N GLY A 179 12.91 -0.75 -11.14
CA GLY A 179 11.88 -1.48 -10.39
C GLY A 179 12.13 -1.47 -8.89
N ARG A 180 12.76 -0.39 -8.39
CA ARG A 180 13.19 -0.26 -6.99
C ARG A 180 12.09 0.27 -6.08
N GLU A 181 12.17 -0.06 -4.79
CA GLU A 181 11.26 0.43 -3.76
C GLU A 181 11.19 1.97 -3.76
N LEU A 182 12.35 2.62 -3.80
CA LEU A 182 12.45 4.07 -3.82
C LEU A 182 11.82 4.66 -5.09
N GLU A 183 11.95 3.98 -6.23
CA GLU A 183 11.37 4.44 -7.49
C GLU A 183 9.84 4.37 -7.45
N TYR A 184 9.26 3.29 -6.90
CA TYR A 184 7.82 3.21 -6.65
C TYR A 184 7.33 4.36 -5.75
N ARG A 185 8.04 4.64 -4.66
CA ARG A 185 7.69 5.71 -3.71
C ARG A 185 7.74 7.10 -4.29
N HIS A 186 8.67 7.36 -5.20
CA HIS A 186 8.85 8.70 -5.77
C HIS A 186 8.12 8.90 -7.11
N ARG A 187 7.87 7.84 -7.87
CA ARG A 187 7.39 7.97 -9.26
C ARG A 187 6.11 7.24 -9.57
N PHE A 188 5.72 6.24 -8.79
CA PHE A 188 4.45 5.52 -8.98
C PHE A 188 3.39 6.04 -8.02
N PHE A 189 3.57 5.81 -6.72
CA PHE A 189 2.54 6.09 -5.71
C PHE A 189 2.05 7.55 -5.70
N PRO A 190 2.89 8.59 -5.83
CA PRO A 190 2.42 9.98 -5.78
C PRO A 190 1.35 10.32 -6.82
N TYR A 191 1.38 9.68 -7.99
CA TYR A 191 0.48 9.94 -9.11
C TYR A 191 -0.83 9.16 -9.01
N TYR A 192 -0.78 7.95 -8.44
CA TYR A 192 -1.94 7.05 -8.37
C TYR A 192 -2.58 6.98 -6.97
N LEU A 193 -1.97 7.59 -5.96
CA LEU A 193 -2.53 7.80 -4.61
C LEU A 193 -2.78 9.28 -4.28
N SER A 194 -2.69 10.15 -5.29
CA SER A 194 -2.88 11.58 -5.13
C SER A 194 -4.23 11.88 -4.46
N PRO A 195 -4.26 12.61 -3.33
CA PRO A 195 -5.50 12.87 -2.61
C PRO A 195 -6.45 13.81 -3.38
N VAL A 196 -5.93 14.54 -4.37
CA VAL A 196 -6.69 15.48 -5.20
C VAL A 196 -6.53 15.05 -6.66
N ALA A 197 -7.65 14.70 -7.30
CA ALA A 197 -7.66 14.38 -8.71
C ALA A 197 -7.48 15.65 -9.55
N SER A 198 -6.35 15.79 -10.24
CA SER A 198 -6.10 16.87 -11.19
C SER A 198 -5.06 16.47 -12.25
N PRO A 199 -5.05 17.09 -13.44
CA PRO A 199 -4.05 16.80 -14.46
C PRO A 199 -2.59 16.96 -13.99
N GLU A 200 -2.34 17.81 -13.00
CA GLU A 200 -0.99 18.14 -12.50
C GLU A 200 -0.55 17.20 -11.37
N LYS A 201 -1.50 16.57 -10.67
CA LYS A 201 -1.22 15.78 -9.46
C LYS A 201 -1.54 14.30 -9.60
N GLY A 202 -2.29 13.89 -10.61
CA GLY A 202 -2.77 12.52 -10.76
C GLY A 202 -4.16 12.31 -10.17
N ALA A 203 -4.41 11.14 -9.59
CA ALA A 203 -5.71 10.79 -9.00
C ALA A 203 -5.60 9.66 -7.95
N PRO A 204 -6.58 9.50 -7.04
CA PRO A 204 -6.55 8.47 -5.99
C PRO A 204 -6.95 7.07 -6.51
N LEU A 205 -6.53 6.72 -7.72
CA LEU A 205 -6.92 5.49 -8.43
C LEU A 205 -6.65 4.22 -7.60
N LEU A 206 -5.44 4.10 -7.04
CA LEU A 206 -5.05 2.93 -6.26
C LEU A 206 -5.80 2.81 -4.93
N LYS A 207 -6.52 3.85 -4.46
CA LYS A 207 -7.36 3.77 -3.27
C LYS A 207 -8.72 3.11 -3.54
N THR A 208 -9.16 3.07 -4.79
CA THR A 208 -10.55 2.73 -5.14
C THR A 208 -10.67 1.72 -6.28
N ILE A 209 -9.66 1.58 -7.13
CA ILE A 209 -9.67 0.74 -8.34
C ILE A 209 -8.54 -0.29 -8.25
N PRO A 210 -8.83 -1.60 -8.37
CA PRO A 210 -7.79 -2.63 -8.41
C PRO A 210 -6.93 -2.50 -9.67
N PHE A 211 -5.60 -2.48 -9.49
CA PHE A 211 -4.62 -2.55 -10.58
C PHE A 211 -4.14 -3.99 -10.74
N TYR A 212 -4.29 -4.54 -11.93
CA TYR A 212 -3.66 -5.78 -12.36
C TYR A 212 -2.39 -5.41 -13.11
N MET A 213 -1.25 -5.57 -12.47
CA MET A 213 0.04 -5.13 -13.00
C MET A 213 0.78 -6.34 -13.56
N LEU A 214 1.19 -6.26 -14.82
CA LEU A 214 2.07 -7.23 -15.45
C LEU A 214 3.52 -6.90 -15.11
N LEU A 215 4.38 -7.90 -15.16
CA LEU A 215 5.81 -7.73 -14.95
C LEU A 215 6.47 -7.25 -16.25
N GLY A 216 7.07 -6.07 -16.24
CA GLY A 216 7.91 -5.54 -17.32
C GLY A 216 9.40 -5.78 -17.07
N ASN A 217 10.24 -5.35 -18.02
CA ASN A 217 11.70 -5.49 -17.93
C ASN A 217 12.32 -4.51 -16.96
N HIS A 218 11.83 -3.28 -16.91
CA HIS A 218 12.31 -2.32 -15.93
C HIS A 218 11.91 -2.69 -14.51
N ASP A 219 10.91 -3.54 -14.30
CA ASP A 219 10.54 -4.04 -12.97
C ASP A 219 11.53 -5.08 -12.41
N VAL A 220 12.36 -5.69 -13.27
CA VAL A 220 13.28 -6.78 -12.92
C VAL A 220 14.75 -6.48 -13.15
N TYR A 221 15.12 -5.31 -13.69
CA TYR A 221 16.52 -4.95 -13.88
C TYR A 221 17.31 -4.86 -12.56
N SER A 222 16.65 -4.59 -11.44
CA SER A 222 17.24 -4.63 -10.10
C SER A 222 17.31 -6.04 -9.47
N TYR A 223 17.51 -7.08 -10.27
CA TYR A 223 17.57 -8.46 -9.75
C TYR A 223 18.85 -8.76 -8.94
N ASP A 224 19.94 -8.02 -9.16
CA ASP A 224 21.12 -8.07 -8.30
C ASP A 224 20.88 -7.22 -7.04
N LEU A 225 20.66 -7.90 -5.92
CA LEU A 225 20.35 -7.27 -4.65
C LEU A 225 21.61 -6.76 -3.92
N ASP A 226 22.82 -7.05 -4.40
CA ASP A 226 24.05 -6.38 -3.95
C ASP A 226 24.20 -4.99 -4.58
N GLU A 227 23.74 -4.82 -5.81
CA GLU A 227 23.68 -3.51 -6.48
C GLU A 227 22.45 -2.69 -6.03
N TYR A 228 21.29 -3.35 -5.96
CA TYR A 228 20.00 -2.74 -5.64
C TYR A 228 19.36 -3.44 -4.45
N GLU A 229 19.74 -3.07 -3.23
CA GLU A 229 19.20 -3.65 -1.99
C GLU A 229 17.66 -3.61 -1.91
N ASP A 230 17.08 -2.58 -2.52
CA ASP A 230 15.65 -2.31 -2.59
C ASP A 230 15.00 -2.72 -3.93
N GLY A 231 15.66 -3.61 -4.67
CA GLY A 231 15.24 -4.11 -5.98
C GLY A 231 14.04 -5.05 -5.96
N LEU A 232 13.56 -5.40 -7.16
CA LEU A 232 12.43 -6.31 -7.40
C LEU A 232 11.16 -5.91 -6.65
N ALA A 233 10.91 -4.60 -6.51
CA ALA A 233 9.88 -4.07 -5.64
C ALA A 233 8.45 -4.36 -6.11
N TYR A 234 8.29 -4.76 -7.37
CA TYR A 234 7.06 -5.35 -7.89
C TYR A 234 6.50 -6.45 -6.95
N PHE A 235 7.36 -7.34 -6.43
CA PHE A 235 6.94 -8.44 -5.57
C PHE A 235 6.63 -8.00 -4.13
N TYR A 236 7.14 -6.84 -3.70
CA TYR A 236 6.73 -6.22 -2.44
C TYR A 236 5.37 -5.52 -2.60
N TYR A 237 5.16 -4.76 -3.67
CA TYR A 237 4.03 -3.83 -3.78
C TYR A 237 2.80 -4.35 -4.54
N SER A 238 2.79 -5.62 -4.92
CA SER A 238 1.69 -6.21 -5.66
C SER A 238 1.05 -7.37 -4.89
N ASP A 239 -0.27 -7.49 -4.94
CA ASP A 239 -0.96 -8.72 -4.53
C ASP A 239 -2.00 -9.10 -5.58
N LEU A 240 -1.55 -9.99 -6.48
CA LEU A 240 -2.23 -10.39 -7.69
C LEU A 240 -2.64 -11.87 -7.61
N PRO A 241 -3.49 -12.36 -8.52
CA PRO A 241 -3.79 -13.78 -8.58
C PRO A 241 -2.50 -14.62 -8.74
N ARG A 242 -2.51 -15.81 -8.15
CA ARG A 242 -1.35 -16.74 -8.09
C ARG A 242 -1.79 -18.14 -8.53
N ASN A 243 -2.52 -18.18 -9.65
CA ASN A 243 -3.16 -19.37 -10.19
C ASN A 243 -2.48 -19.94 -11.43
N ALA A 244 -1.41 -19.30 -11.91
CA ALA A 244 -0.56 -19.91 -12.91
C ALA A 244 0.48 -20.83 -12.23
N PRO A 245 0.94 -21.89 -12.91
CA PRO A 245 2.15 -22.59 -12.51
C PRO A 245 3.33 -21.63 -12.43
N VAL A 246 4.25 -21.86 -11.49
CA VAL A 246 5.53 -21.15 -11.48
C VAL A 246 6.29 -21.55 -12.75
N PRO A 247 6.66 -20.58 -13.62
CA PRO A 247 7.38 -20.90 -14.84
C PRO A 247 8.74 -21.54 -14.55
N LYS A 248 9.16 -22.45 -15.44
CA LYS A 248 10.52 -23.04 -15.39
C LYS A 248 11.61 -21.98 -15.48
N LEU A 249 11.37 -20.92 -16.27
CA LEU A 249 12.24 -19.77 -16.42
C LEU A 249 11.58 -18.59 -15.72
N HIS A 250 12.24 -18.00 -14.75
CA HIS A 250 11.82 -16.75 -14.12
C HIS A 250 13.08 -16.01 -13.66
N ILE A 251 12.95 -14.73 -13.34
CA ILE A 251 14.07 -13.98 -12.78
C ILE A 251 14.54 -14.62 -11.47
N GLU A 252 15.85 -14.87 -11.35
CA GLU A 252 16.45 -15.35 -10.11
C GLU A 252 17.24 -14.19 -9.48
N PRO A 253 16.91 -13.77 -8.24
CA PRO A 253 17.65 -12.72 -7.56
C PRO A 253 19.11 -13.13 -7.32
N GLN A 254 20.02 -12.18 -7.48
CA GLN A 254 21.45 -12.33 -7.25
C GLN A 254 21.90 -11.50 -6.04
N GLY A 255 23.14 -11.74 -5.60
CA GLY A 255 23.75 -11.07 -4.44
C GLY A 255 23.93 -11.97 -3.21
N ASP A 256 24.11 -11.34 -2.05
CA ASP A 256 24.31 -12.04 -0.77
C ASP A 256 23.19 -13.05 -0.46
N ARG A 257 23.58 -14.22 0.08
CA ARG A 257 22.65 -15.35 0.33
C ARG A 257 21.58 -15.02 1.36
N GLU A 258 21.93 -14.31 2.43
CA GLU A 258 20.95 -13.94 3.46
C GLU A 258 20.04 -12.81 2.96
N ARG A 259 20.54 -11.91 2.10
CA ARG A 259 19.68 -10.92 1.41
C ARG A 259 18.66 -11.59 0.50
N ILE A 260 19.09 -12.53 -0.36
CA ILE A 260 18.17 -13.29 -1.24
C ILE A 260 17.12 -14.05 -0.41
N LYS A 261 17.55 -14.72 0.66
CA LYS A 261 16.66 -15.46 1.56
C LYS A 261 15.65 -14.55 2.23
N THR A 262 16.07 -13.36 2.65
CA THR A 262 15.20 -12.33 3.24
C THR A 262 14.19 -11.81 2.22
N PHE A 263 14.63 -11.50 1.00
CA PHE A 263 13.76 -11.14 -0.11
C PHE A 263 12.69 -12.21 -0.36
N LYS A 264 13.09 -13.48 -0.57
CA LYS A 264 12.16 -14.59 -0.84
C LYS A 264 11.17 -14.81 0.32
N LYS A 265 11.62 -14.62 1.57
CA LYS A 265 10.74 -14.68 2.75
C LYS A 265 9.73 -13.54 2.77
N ASN A 266 10.18 -12.30 2.56
CA ASN A 266 9.35 -11.09 2.67
C ASN A 266 8.37 -10.91 1.51
N THR A 267 8.66 -11.54 0.37
CA THR A 267 7.81 -11.55 -0.83
C THR A 267 7.03 -12.85 -1.00
N SER A 268 7.05 -13.78 -0.04
CA SER A 268 6.25 -15.00 -0.14
C SER A 268 4.78 -14.73 0.18
N PRO A 269 3.81 -15.22 -0.61
CA PRO A 269 3.95 -16.10 -1.79
C PRO A 269 3.95 -15.37 -3.14
N GLN A 270 4.17 -14.05 -3.19
CA GLN A 270 4.19 -13.25 -4.41
C GLN A 270 5.34 -13.63 -5.33
N PHE A 271 6.58 -13.70 -4.85
CA PHE A 271 7.71 -14.12 -5.67
C PHE A 271 7.79 -15.65 -5.80
N PRO A 272 7.99 -16.22 -7.01
CA PRO A 272 7.77 -15.62 -8.34
C PRO A 272 6.31 -15.74 -8.82
N GLY A 273 5.41 -16.25 -7.98
CA GLY A 273 4.05 -16.67 -8.32
C GLY A 273 3.08 -15.62 -8.86
N ILE A 274 3.41 -14.33 -8.83
CA ILE A 274 2.61 -13.25 -9.48
C ILE A 274 3.20 -12.78 -10.82
N SER A 275 4.23 -13.45 -11.35
CA SER A 275 4.81 -13.09 -12.66
C SER A 275 3.90 -13.51 -13.81
N ASN A 276 3.12 -14.57 -13.61
CA ASN A 276 2.10 -15.04 -14.55
C ASN A 276 0.83 -15.33 -13.76
N TYR A 277 -0.33 -14.95 -14.29
CA TYR A 277 -1.61 -15.22 -13.65
C TYR A 277 -2.76 -15.04 -14.62
N ALA A 278 -3.95 -15.47 -14.24
CA ALA A 278 -5.16 -15.20 -15.00
C ALA A 278 -6.31 -14.83 -14.08
N PHE A 279 -7.25 -14.02 -14.57
CA PHE A 279 -8.44 -13.65 -13.80
C PHE A 279 -9.65 -13.40 -14.68
N GLU A 280 -10.80 -13.45 -14.04
CA GLU A 280 -12.10 -13.18 -14.64
C GLU A 280 -12.67 -11.88 -14.06
N ASN A 281 -13.29 -11.09 -14.93
CA ASN A 281 -14.15 -9.97 -14.55
C ASN A 281 -15.23 -9.82 -15.62
N GLY A 282 -16.50 -9.97 -15.25
CA GLY A 282 -17.62 -9.95 -16.17
C GLY A 282 -17.51 -11.02 -17.26
N ASN A 283 -17.56 -10.58 -18.53
CA ASN A 283 -17.43 -11.45 -19.70
C ASN A 283 -16.00 -11.60 -20.24
N VAL A 284 -14.97 -11.15 -19.50
CA VAL A 284 -13.58 -11.30 -19.92
C VAL A 284 -12.82 -12.27 -19.01
N HIS A 285 -12.02 -13.12 -19.64
CA HIS A 285 -10.97 -13.91 -19.02
C HIS A 285 -9.62 -13.38 -19.53
N LEU A 286 -8.81 -12.83 -18.63
CA LEU A 286 -7.53 -12.20 -18.96
C LEU A 286 -6.40 -13.10 -18.48
N VAL A 287 -5.45 -13.38 -19.38
CA VAL A 287 -4.21 -14.10 -19.10
C VAL A 287 -3.06 -13.10 -19.15
N CYS A 288 -2.33 -12.99 -18.05
CA CYS A 288 -1.22 -12.06 -17.86
C CYS A 288 0.07 -12.88 -17.81
N LEU A 289 0.97 -12.62 -18.76
CA LEU A 289 2.18 -13.40 -18.94
C LEU A 289 3.42 -12.53 -18.75
N ASP A 290 4.44 -13.11 -18.15
CA ASP A 290 5.79 -12.55 -18.10
C ASP A 290 6.41 -12.64 -19.51
N ALA A 291 6.73 -11.48 -20.10
CA ALA A 291 7.28 -11.38 -21.45
C ALA A 291 8.76 -10.93 -21.45
N ASN A 292 9.44 -11.04 -20.30
CA ASN A 292 10.83 -10.64 -20.16
C ASN A 292 11.79 -11.48 -21.00
N TYR A 293 13.00 -10.95 -21.24
CA TYR A 293 14.01 -11.56 -22.12
C TYR A 293 14.41 -13.00 -21.73
N TYR A 294 14.30 -13.37 -20.45
CA TYR A 294 14.55 -14.73 -19.96
C TYR A 294 13.40 -15.70 -20.27
N ILE A 295 12.22 -15.18 -20.61
CA ILE A 295 11.09 -15.89 -21.20
C ILE A 295 11.18 -15.72 -22.71
N ASN A 296 12.07 -16.45 -23.39
CA ASN A 296 12.12 -16.35 -24.85
C ASN A 296 10.84 -16.98 -25.45
N PRO A 297 9.91 -16.20 -26.04
CA PRO A 297 8.66 -16.74 -26.57
C PRO A 297 8.87 -17.57 -27.86
N TRP A 298 10.08 -17.51 -28.45
CA TRP A 298 10.47 -18.30 -29.63
C TRP A 298 11.14 -19.64 -29.28
N ILE A 299 11.33 -19.95 -27.99
CA ILE A 299 11.80 -21.27 -27.55
C ILE A 299 10.57 -22.12 -27.19
N PRO A 300 10.24 -23.19 -27.95
CA PRO A 300 8.97 -23.95 -27.85
C PRO A 300 8.74 -24.75 -26.54
N ILE A 301 9.39 -24.42 -25.43
CA ILE A 301 9.29 -25.20 -24.18
C ILE A 301 8.06 -24.82 -23.34
N LEU A 302 7.35 -23.74 -23.68
CA LEU A 302 6.22 -23.22 -22.90
C LEU A 302 4.85 -23.87 -23.20
N TRP A 303 4.77 -24.82 -24.13
CA TRP A 303 3.51 -25.48 -24.51
C TRP A 303 3.53 -27.02 -24.38
N SER A 304 4.53 -27.59 -23.73
CA SER A 304 4.58 -29.03 -23.45
C SER A 304 4.67 -29.30 -21.95
N GLY A 305 3.50 -29.41 -21.33
CA GLY A 305 3.26 -29.86 -19.97
C GLY A 305 1.81 -30.29 -19.85
#